data_AF-A0A925K5W2-F1
#
_entry.id   AF-A0A925K5W2-F1
#
_cell.length_a   1.000
_cell.length_b   1.000
_cell.length_c   1.000
_cell.angle_alpha   90.00
_cell.angle_beta   90.00
_cell.angle_gamma   90.00
#
_symmetry.space_group_name_H-M   'P 1'
#
loop_
_entity.id
_entity.type
_entity.pdbx_description
1 polymer ?
#
loop_
_entity_poly.entity_id
_entity_poly.type
_entity_poly.pdbx_seq_one_letter_code
_entity_poly.pdbx_strand_id
1 'polypeptide(L)'
;MYLLLAAAMITGFIRQKNMEPFMLKMLPYFLLFMSCVQVFAIEYSRPLPHKSNHWIFNLFTPIAFVFYSALLLQSFEGKKFKNIGLVLISIYFVFSIYNIIFLQGLKLFNNYSYVLGCFVIICTSLLLFVEVAKSENNLHLMEYPVFWVASGLLISHLGDFIIFGLMNMIIKHYPGFTTISFEIIKYLNATLYLLFIIAFLCKPKKQKQYSS
;
A
#
# COMPACT_ATOMS: atom_id res chain seq x y z
N MET A 1 -7.15 -10.68 -10.48
CA MET A 1 -6.31 -9.55 -10.01
C MET A 1 -6.35 -8.36 -10.98
N TYR A 2 -5.80 -8.45 -12.19
CA TYR A 2 -5.70 -7.29 -13.11
C TYR A 2 -7.03 -6.62 -13.46
N LEU A 3 -8.11 -7.40 -13.61
CA LEU A 3 -9.46 -6.85 -13.83
C LEU A 3 -9.93 -5.97 -12.66
N LEU A 4 -9.61 -6.36 -11.42
CA LEU A 4 -9.97 -5.58 -10.23
C LEU A 4 -9.13 -4.31 -10.11
N LEU A 5 -7.84 -4.38 -10.47
CA LEU A 5 -6.99 -3.20 -10.56
C LEU A 5 -7.53 -2.21 -11.60
N ALA A 6 -7.88 -2.69 -12.80
CA ALA A 6 -8.50 -1.87 -13.84
C ALA A 6 -9.83 -1.26 -13.39
N ALA A 7 -10.70 -2.06 -12.75
CA ALA A 7 -11.95 -1.57 -12.18
C ALA A 7 -11.72 -0.49 -11.11
N ALA A 8 -10.78 -0.69 -10.19
CA ALA A 8 -10.40 0.30 -9.18
C ALA A 8 -9.93 1.62 -9.81
N MET A 9 -9.06 1.55 -10.82
CA MET A 9 -8.61 2.72 -11.56
C MET A 9 -9.78 3.46 -12.23
N ILE A 10 -10.61 2.75 -12.99
CA ILE A 10 -11.74 3.33 -13.72
C ILE A 10 -12.74 3.98 -12.76
N THR A 11 -13.16 3.26 -11.71
CA THR A 11 -14.06 3.80 -10.69
C THR A 11 -13.45 5.03 -10.02
N GLY A 12 -12.16 4.99 -9.71
CA GLY A 12 -11.41 6.11 -9.16
C GLY A 12 -11.44 7.35 -10.05
N PHE A 13 -11.12 7.22 -11.34
CA PHE A 13 -11.15 8.35 -12.29
C PHE A 13 -12.55 8.92 -12.49
N ILE A 14 -13.60 8.09 -12.46
CA ILE A 14 -15.00 8.55 -12.56
C ILE A 14 -15.41 9.35 -11.32
N ARG A 15 -14.95 8.95 -10.12
CA ARG A 15 -15.39 9.54 -8.84
C ARG A 15 -14.45 10.59 -8.25
N GLN A 16 -13.29 10.82 -8.84
CA GLN A 16 -12.21 11.67 -8.30
C GLN A 16 -12.60 13.09 -7.92
N LYS A 17 -13.52 13.74 -8.66
CA LYS A 17 -13.86 15.15 -8.45
C LYS A 17 -14.46 15.42 -7.07
N ASN A 18 -15.03 14.40 -6.44
CA ASN A 18 -15.72 14.54 -5.16
C ASN A 18 -14.89 14.03 -3.97
N MET A 19 -13.76 13.36 -4.20
CA MET A 19 -13.03 12.69 -3.12
C MET A 19 -12.26 13.70 -2.28
N GLU A 20 -12.39 13.68 -0.96
CA GLU A 20 -11.41 14.30 -0.05
C GLU A 20 -10.90 13.19 0.88
N PRO A 21 -9.61 13.19 1.24
CA PRO A 21 -8.59 14.23 1.02
C PRO A 21 -7.83 14.12 -0.33
N PHE A 22 -6.96 15.10 -0.63
CA PHE A 22 -6.19 15.17 -1.89
C PHE A 22 -5.44 13.88 -2.27
N MET A 23 -4.77 13.20 -1.33
CA MET A 23 -4.05 11.95 -1.62
C MET A 23 -4.98 10.83 -2.09
N LEU A 24 -6.26 10.84 -1.66
CA LEU A 24 -7.27 9.93 -2.17
C LEU A 24 -7.64 10.23 -3.64
N LYS A 25 -7.66 11.52 -4.03
CA LYS A 25 -7.79 11.92 -5.46
C LYS A 25 -6.59 11.45 -6.29
N MET A 26 -5.41 11.33 -5.68
CA MET A 26 -4.19 10.86 -6.35
C MET A 26 -4.10 9.34 -6.46
N LEU A 27 -4.86 8.58 -5.68
CA LEU A 27 -4.82 7.12 -5.68
C LEU A 27 -5.05 6.49 -7.08
N PRO A 28 -6.04 6.92 -7.90
CA PRO A 28 -6.22 6.37 -9.24
C PRO A 28 -5.03 6.61 -10.17
N TYR A 29 -4.39 7.79 -10.08
CA TYR A 29 -3.17 8.11 -10.82
C TYR A 29 -2.00 7.26 -10.36
N PHE A 30 -1.89 7.02 -9.05
CA PHE A 30 -0.87 6.14 -8.49
C PHE A 30 -1.06 4.68 -8.93
N LEU A 31 -2.30 4.19 -9.01
CA LEU A 31 -2.61 2.86 -9.55
C LEU A 31 -2.27 2.74 -11.05
N LEU A 32 -2.48 3.81 -11.82
CA LEU A 32 -2.04 3.87 -13.22
C LEU A 32 -0.52 3.80 -13.30
N PHE A 33 0.20 4.59 -12.49
CA PHE A 33 1.66 4.55 -12.43
C PHE A 33 2.18 3.16 -12.04
N MET A 34 1.58 2.50 -11.04
CA MET A 34 1.88 1.12 -10.67
C MET A 34 1.70 0.17 -11.86
N SER A 35 0.60 0.30 -12.60
CA SER A 35 0.31 -0.53 -13.78
C SER A 35 1.37 -0.33 -14.87
N CYS A 36 1.78 0.92 -15.13
CA CYS A 36 2.85 1.23 -16.07
C CYS A 36 4.19 0.61 -15.65
N VAL A 37 4.55 0.69 -14.36
CA VAL A 37 5.76 0.05 -13.83
C VAL A 37 5.72 -1.47 -14.01
N GLN A 38 4.55 -2.09 -13.80
CA GLN A 38 4.39 -3.53 -13.96
C GLN A 38 4.52 -3.97 -15.43
N VAL A 39 3.88 -3.26 -16.36
CA VAL A 39 4.03 -3.50 -17.81
C VAL A 39 5.49 -3.32 -18.22
N PHE A 40 6.15 -2.25 -17.76
CA PHE A 40 7.57 -2.02 -18.02
C PHE A 40 8.45 -3.16 -17.50
N ALA A 41 8.20 -3.67 -16.29
CA ALA A 41 8.96 -4.79 -15.73
C ALA A 41 8.79 -6.10 -16.50
N ILE A 42 7.59 -6.36 -17.03
CA ILE A 42 7.31 -7.53 -17.89
C ILE A 42 8.06 -7.38 -19.21
N GLU A 43 7.88 -6.26 -19.91
CA GLU A 43 8.51 -6.03 -21.21
C GLU A 43 10.04 -5.96 -21.11
N TYR A 44 10.59 -5.48 -20.00
CA TYR A 44 12.03 -5.50 -19.75
C TYR A 44 12.60 -6.93 -19.65
N SER A 45 11.84 -7.85 -19.08
CA SER A 45 12.27 -9.24 -18.83
C SER A 45 11.96 -10.17 -20.01
N ARG A 46 11.06 -9.76 -20.91
CA ARG A 46 10.60 -10.56 -22.06
C ARG A 46 11.73 -10.98 -23.02
N PRO A 47 12.73 -10.13 -23.37
CA PRO A 47 13.78 -10.51 -24.32
C PRO A 47 14.80 -11.51 -23.73
N LEU A 48 14.92 -11.58 -22.40
CA LEU A 48 15.92 -12.37 -21.71
C LEU A 48 15.29 -12.96 -20.43
N PRO A 49 14.80 -14.22 -20.46
CA PRO A 49 14.05 -14.83 -19.36
C PRO A 49 14.79 -14.85 -18.01
N HIS A 50 16.12 -14.80 -18.04
CA HIS A 50 16.98 -14.79 -16.85
C HIS A 50 17.35 -13.38 -16.37
N LYS A 51 16.92 -12.33 -17.07
CA LYS A 51 17.19 -10.95 -16.70
C LYS A 51 16.24 -10.54 -15.58
N SER A 52 16.80 -10.42 -14.38
CA SER A 52 16.02 -9.97 -13.24
C SER A 52 15.48 -8.55 -13.44
N ASN A 53 14.21 -8.37 -13.09
CA ASN A 53 13.54 -7.08 -13.00
C ASN A 53 13.48 -6.54 -11.56
N HIS A 54 14.18 -7.17 -10.60
CA HIS A 54 14.15 -6.76 -9.20
C HIS A 54 14.55 -5.30 -9.00
N TRP A 55 15.48 -4.77 -9.80
CA TRP A 55 15.88 -3.37 -9.72
C TRP A 55 14.71 -2.40 -9.93
N ILE A 56 13.77 -2.73 -10.82
CA ILE A 56 12.59 -1.89 -11.11
C ILE A 56 11.72 -1.82 -9.85
N PHE A 57 11.42 -2.98 -9.27
CA PHE A 57 10.62 -3.07 -8.07
C PHE A 57 11.34 -2.50 -6.85
N ASN A 58 12.64 -2.71 -6.70
CA ASN A 58 13.42 -2.16 -5.59
C ASN A 58 13.42 -0.62 -5.57
N LEU A 59 13.29 0.03 -6.73
CA LEU A 59 13.13 1.49 -6.81
C LEU A 59 11.69 1.94 -6.62
N PHE A 60 10.72 1.21 -7.21
CA PHE A 60 9.31 1.57 -7.14
C PHE A 60 8.67 1.31 -5.77
N THR A 61 9.00 0.19 -5.14
CA THR A 61 8.42 -0.26 -3.88
C THR A 61 8.56 0.78 -2.75
N PRO A 62 9.74 1.40 -2.51
CA PRO A 62 9.87 2.54 -1.59
C PRO A 62 8.87 3.66 -1.85
N ILE A 63 8.72 4.07 -3.10
CA ILE A 63 7.79 5.12 -3.51
C ILE A 63 6.34 4.71 -3.18
N ALA A 64 5.97 3.45 -3.45
CA ALA A 64 4.64 2.94 -3.15
C ALA A 64 4.32 2.92 -1.66
N PHE A 65 5.24 2.43 -0.83
CA PHE A 65 5.06 2.42 0.62
C PHE A 65 4.96 3.82 1.22
N VAL A 66 5.78 4.77 0.73
CA VAL A 66 5.70 6.18 1.13
C VAL A 66 4.35 6.77 0.70
N PHE A 67 3.90 6.53 -0.53
CA PHE A 67 2.63 7.03 -1.04
C PHE A 67 1.45 6.55 -0.19
N TYR A 68 1.33 5.24 0.05
CA TYR A 68 0.23 4.68 0.84
C TYR A 68 0.25 5.19 2.28
N SER A 69 1.42 5.25 2.91
CA SER A 69 1.54 5.74 4.28
C SER A 69 1.22 7.24 4.37
N ALA A 70 1.64 8.04 3.38
CA ALA A 70 1.31 9.46 3.29
C ALA A 70 -0.19 9.69 3.04
N LEU A 71 -0.84 8.83 2.25
CA LEU A 71 -2.30 8.85 2.05
C LEU A 71 -3.02 8.69 3.38
N LEU A 72 -2.63 7.69 4.18
CA LEU A 72 -3.21 7.47 5.50
C LEU A 72 -2.91 8.65 6.44
N LEU A 73 -1.67 9.15 6.44
CA LEU A 73 -1.24 10.28 7.29
C LEU A 73 -2.04 11.57 7.06
N GLN A 74 -2.50 11.82 5.83
CA GLN A 74 -3.30 13.00 5.53
C GLN A 74 -4.67 12.97 6.23
N SER A 75 -5.14 11.78 6.59
CA SER A 75 -6.43 11.57 7.23
C SER A 75 -6.38 11.62 8.75
N PHE A 76 -5.19 11.77 9.35
CA PHE A 76 -5.07 11.95 10.79
C PHE A 76 -5.48 13.36 11.22
N GLU A 77 -6.33 13.44 12.25
CA GLU A 77 -6.76 14.70 12.86
C GLU A 77 -5.80 15.11 13.99
N GLY A 78 -5.28 14.14 14.75
CA GLY A 78 -4.42 14.35 15.91
C GLY A 78 -2.93 14.46 15.56
N LYS A 79 -2.28 15.51 16.08
CA LYS A 79 -0.83 15.75 15.88
C LYS A 79 0.04 14.60 16.40
N LYS A 80 -0.35 13.93 17.49
CA LYS A 80 0.43 12.84 18.10
C LYS A 80 0.60 11.67 17.14
N PHE A 81 -0.50 11.11 16.64
CA PHE A 81 -0.44 9.94 15.76
C PHE A 81 0.14 10.29 14.39
N LYS A 82 -0.15 11.48 13.88
CA LYS A 82 0.48 12.01 12.67
C LYS A 82 2.01 12.09 12.79
N ASN A 83 2.54 12.59 13.91
CA ASN A 83 3.98 12.66 14.14
C ASN A 83 4.62 11.27 14.23
N ILE A 84 3.95 10.32 14.91
CA ILE A 84 4.44 8.93 14.97
C ILE A 84 4.51 8.32 13.57
N GLY A 85 3.46 8.46 12.77
CA GLY A 85 3.45 7.94 11.40
C GLY A 85 4.50 8.63 10.51
N LEU A 86 4.74 9.94 10.66
CA LEU A 86 5.83 10.62 9.95
C LEU A 86 7.20 10.03 10.30
N VAL A 87 7.48 9.80 11.58
CA VAL A 87 8.72 9.16 12.02
C VAL A 87 8.87 7.76 11.41
N LEU A 88 7.80 6.94 11.42
CA LEU A 88 7.83 5.60 10.82
C LEU A 88 8.15 5.64 9.32
N ILE A 89 7.52 6.54 8.57
CA ILE A 89 7.78 6.71 7.13
C ILE A 89 9.22 7.17 6.89
N SER A 90 9.72 8.14 7.67
CA SER A 90 11.09 8.63 7.54
C SER A 90 12.11 7.53 7.81
N ILE A 91 11.93 6.75 8.88
CA ILE A 91 12.78 5.60 9.20
C ILE A 91 12.77 4.59 8.05
N TYR A 92 11.59 4.23 7.55
CA TYR A 92 11.47 3.33 6.42
C TYR A 92 12.18 3.85 5.17
N PHE A 93 11.96 5.11 4.80
CA PHE A 93 12.55 5.69 3.60
C PHE A 93 14.08 5.69 3.67
N VAL A 94 14.66 6.15 4.78
CA VAL A 94 16.11 6.13 5.02
C VAL A 94 16.65 4.69 4.98
N PHE A 95 15.98 3.76 5.66
CA PHE A 95 16.35 2.35 5.65
C PHE A 95 16.29 1.76 4.23
N SER A 96 15.29 2.11 3.44
CA SER A 96 15.13 1.58 2.09
C SER A 96 16.29 1.99 1.16
N ILE A 97 16.74 3.24 1.28
CA ILE A 97 17.92 3.75 0.55
C ILE A 97 19.18 3.05 1.06
N TYR A 98 19.35 2.95 2.38
CA TYR A 98 20.48 2.26 2.98
C TYR A 98 20.57 0.79 2.51
N ASN A 99 19.44 0.07 2.47
CA ASN A 99 19.40 -1.32 2.04
C ASN A 99 19.77 -1.50 0.56
N ILE A 100 19.36 -0.56 -0.31
CA ILE A 100 19.75 -0.54 -1.72
C ILE A 100 21.26 -0.30 -1.88
N ILE A 101 21.84 0.63 -1.11
CA ILE A 101 23.25 1.02 -1.30
C ILE A 101 24.21 0.03 -0.64
N PHE A 102 23.89 -0.46 0.56
CA PHE A 102 24.86 -1.14 1.43
C PHE A 102 24.56 -2.62 1.73
N LEU A 103 23.34 -3.10 1.53
CA LEU A 103 22.94 -4.46 1.98
C LEU A 103 22.56 -5.39 0.82
N GLN A 104 21.40 -5.20 0.21
CA GLN A 104 20.83 -6.14 -0.78
C GLN A 104 21.02 -5.68 -2.23
N GLY A 105 21.29 -4.40 -2.47
CA GLY A 105 21.58 -3.89 -3.81
C GLY A 105 20.35 -3.72 -4.69
N LEU A 106 20.58 -3.74 -6.01
CA LEU A 106 19.52 -3.69 -7.04
C LEU A 106 19.30 -5.04 -7.74
N LYS A 107 20.21 -6.01 -7.57
CA LYS A 107 20.17 -7.29 -8.31
C LYS A 107 19.21 -8.30 -7.69
N LEU A 108 19.10 -8.31 -6.36
CA LEU A 108 18.22 -9.18 -5.60
C LEU A 108 17.00 -8.38 -5.13
N PHE A 109 15.88 -9.06 -4.89
CA PHE A 109 14.71 -8.40 -4.30
C PHE A 109 15.03 -7.92 -2.87
N ASN A 110 14.71 -6.66 -2.57
CA ASN A 110 15.01 -6.03 -1.29
C ASN A 110 13.99 -6.40 -0.21
N ASN A 111 14.02 -7.68 0.18
CA ASN A 111 13.09 -8.27 1.14
C ASN A 111 13.07 -7.54 2.49
N TYR A 112 14.21 -7.07 3.01
CA TYR A 112 14.24 -6.38 4.29
C TYR A 112 13.51 -5.04 4.23
N SER A 113 13.72 -4.27 3.16
CA SER A 113 12.95 -3.03 2.94
C SER A 113 11.47 -3.36 2.80
N TYR A 114 11.13 -4.36 2.00
CA TYR A 114 9.74 -4.71 1.75
C TYR A 114 8.99 -5.06 3.05
N VAL A 115 9.56 -5.95 3.88
CA VAL A 115 8.97 -6.34 5.17
C VAL A 115 8.84 -5.15 6.13
N LEU A 116 9.85 -4.27 6.20
CA LEU A 116 9.76 -3.05 7.01
C LEU A 116 8.66 -2.10 6.49
N GLY A 117 8.51 -1.98 5.17
CA GLY A 117 7.44 -1.20 4.54
C GLY A 117 6.06 -1.72 4.91
N CYS A 118 5.86 -3.05 4.85
CA CYS A 118 4.63 -3.69 5.31
C CYS A 118 4.34 -3.36 6.78
N PHE A 119 5.35 -3.45 7.65
CA PHE A 119 5.22 -3.07 9.05
C PHE A 119 4.78 -1.61 9.24
N VAL A 120 5.36 -0.67 8.49
CA VAL A 120 4.96 0.75 8.55
C VAL A 120 3.51 0.96 8.13
N ILE A 121 3.06 0.31 7.06
CA ILE A 121 1.65 0.39 6.64
C ILE A 121 0.73 -0.20 7.70
N ILE A 122 1.07 -1.38 8.25
CA ILE A 122 0.29 -2.02 9.32
C ILE A 122 0.16 -1.08 10.51
N CYS A 123 1.27 -0.54 11.02
CA CYS A 123 1.26 0.39 12.14
C CYS A 123 0.45 1.66 11.83
N THR A 124 0.61 2.24 10.65
CA THR A 124 -0.10 3.47 10.26
C THR A 124 -1.60 3.23 10.14
N SER A 125 -2.03 2.11 9.55
CA SER A 125 -3.44 1.72 9.50
C SER A 125 -4.02 1.49 10.90
N LEU A 126 -3.29 0.81 11.79
CA LEU A 126 -3.74 0.59 13.17
C LEU A 126 -3.85 1.90 13.95
N LEU A 127 -2.87 2.80 13.82
CA LEU A 127 -2.92 4.14 14.43
C LEU A 127 -4.13 4.93 13.95
N LEU A 128 -4.45 4.86 12.65
CA LEU A 128 -5.65 5.50 12.10
C LEU A 128 -6.91 4.91 12.74
N PHE A 129 -7.03 3.59 12.83
CA PHE A 129 -8.20 2.97 13.47
C PHE A 129 -8.31 3.34 14.95
N VAL A 130 -7.20 3.43 15.68
CA VAL A 130 -7.20 3.87 17.08
C VAL A 130 -7.64 5.33 17.21
N GLU A 131 -7.20 6.20 16.29
CA GLU A 131 -7.62 7.60 16.30
C GLU A 131 -9.12 7.73 16.03
N VAL A 132 -9.61 7.07 14.97
CA VAL A 132 -11.02 7.16 14.63
C VAL A 132 -11.89 6.57 15.73
N ALA A 133 -11.51 5.43 16.33
CA ALA A 133 -12.25 4.83 17.45
C ALA A 133 -12.34 5.74 18.69
N LYS A 134 -11.36 6.65 18.87
CA LYS A 134 -11.37 7.66 19.95
C LYS A 134 -12.15 8.92 19.60
N SER A 135 -12.54 9.11 18.35
CA SER A 135 -13.33 10.27 17.95
C SER A 135 -14.79 10.12 18.40
N GLU A 136 -15.40 11.19 18.91
CA GLU A 136 -16.80 11.17 19.38
C GLU A 136 -17.82 10.95 18.24
N ASN A 137 -17.39 11.09 16.98
CA ASN A 137 -18.21 10.97 15.77
C ASN A 137 -18.30 9.52 15.21
N ASN A 138 -18.14 8.50 16.06
CA ASN A 138 -18.04 7.07 15.71
C ASN A 138 -19.22 6.47 14.91
N LEU A 139 -20.32 7.19 14.70
CA LEU A 139 -21.57 6.63 14.17
C LEU A 139 -21.53 6.22 12.69
N HIS A 140 -20.52 6.63 11.90
CA HIS A 140 -20.50 6.38 10.44
C HIS A 140 -19.12 6.04 9.84
N LEU A 141 -18.31 5.23 10.53
CA LEU A 141 -16.99 4.74 10.06
C LEU A 141 -16.99 4.19 8.63
N MET A 142 -17.98 3.36 8.30
CA MET A 142 -18.12 2.69 7.00
C MET A 142 -18.46 3.67 5.85
N GLU A 143 -18.86 4.90 6.17
CA GLU A 143 -19.10 5.94 5.16
C GLU A 143 -17.81 6.67 4.76
N TYR A 144 -16.73 6.51 5.54
CA TYR A 144 -15.49 7.21 5.32
C TYR A 144 -14.60 6.45 4.31
N PRO A 145 -14.30 7.01 3.12
CA PRO A 145 -13.52 6.32 2.09
C PRO A 145 -12.16 5.80 2.60
N VAL A 146 -11.50 6.58 3.45
CA VAL A 146 -10.17 6.26 3.99
C VAL A 146 -10.21 5.01 4.87
N PHE A 147 -11.32 4.75 5.57
CA PHE A 147 -11.48 3.54 6.38
C PHE A 147 -11.32 2.27 5.53
N TRP A 148 -11.94 2.25 4.34
CA TRP A 148 -11.84 1.14 3.41
C TRP A 148 -10.43 1.01 2.81
N VAL A 149 -9.79 2.12 2.47
CA VAL A 149 -8.39 2.13 2.01
C VAL A 149 -7.46 1.56 3.09
N ALA A 150 -7.56 2.04 4.33
CA ALA A 150 -6.76 1.57 5.46
C ALA A 150 -6.99 0.08 5.75
N SER A 151 -8.23 -0.39 5.64
CA SER A 151 -8.59 -1.79 5.84
C SER A 151 -7.96 -2.70 4.78
N GLY A 152 -8.05 -2.31 3.51
CA GLY A 152 -7.43 -3.07 2.44
C GLY A 152 -5.92 -3.10 2.56
N LEU A 153 -5.32 -1.94 2.85
CA LEU A 153 -3.89 -1.84 3.10
C LEU A 153 -3.46 -2.72 4.28
N LEU A 154 -4.19 -2.70 5.40
CA LEU A 154 -3.88 -3.53 6.56
C LEU A 154 -3.93 -5.03 6.21
N ILE A 155 -5.02 -5.49 5.59
CA ILE A 155 -5.21 -6.92 5.27
C ILE A 155 -4.13 -7.41 4.32
N SER A 156 -3.89 -6.68 3.23
CA SER A 156 -2.90 -7.09 2.22
C SER A 156 -1.49 -7.09 2.82
N HIS A 157 -1.10 -6.01 3.48
CA HIS A 157 0.26 -5.87 3.97
C HIS A 157 0.54 -6.73 5.20
N LEU A 158 -0.46 -7.12 5.99
CA LEU A 158 -0.32 -8.11 7.05
C LEU A 158 0.00 -9.50 6.46
N GLY A 159 -0.70 -9.90 5.41
CA GLY A 159 -0.40 -11.15 4.72
C GLY A 159 0.96 -11.13 4.03
N ASP A 160 1.29 -10.03 3.35
CA ASP A 160 2.61 -9.83 2.74
C ASP A 160 3.72 -9.83 3.80
N PHE A 161 3.53 -9.20 4.96
CA PHE A 161 4.49 -9.20 6.07
C PHE A 161 4.82 -10.63 6.53
N ILE A 162 3.80 -11.47 6.71
CA ILE A 162 3.97 -12.86 7.13
C ILE A 162 4.70 -13.66 6.05
N ILE A 163 4.24 -13.56 4.79
CA ILE A 163 4.81 -14.35 3.68
C ILE A 163 6.25 -13.94 3.40
N PHE A 164 6.52 -12.65 3.21
CA PHE A 164 7.87 -12.16 2.90
C PHE A 164 8.81 -12.21 4.11
N GLY A 165 8.30 -12.07 5.33
CA GLY A 165 9.06 -12.29 6.56
C GLY A 165 9.55 -13.74 6.70
N LEU A 166 8.74 -14.70 6.27
CA LEU A 166 9.05 -16.13 6.31
C LEU A 166 9.58 -16.71 4.99
N MET A 167 9.72 -15.90 3.95
CA MET A 167 10.01 -16.37 2.59
C MET A 167 11.28 -17.23 2.52
N ASN A 168 12.34 -16.85 3.23
CA ASN A 168 13.58 -17.64 3.29
C ASN A 168 13.36 -19.04 3.89
N MET A 169 12.52 -19.14 4.93
CA MET A 169 12.17 -20.44 5.52
C MET A 169 11.28 -21.26 4.58
N ILE A 170 10.30 -20.62 3.95
CA ILE A 170 9.38 -21.25 2.98
C ILE A 170 10.19 -21.84 1.83
N ILE A 171 11.06 -21.07 1.19
CA ILE A 171 11.87 -21.52 0.06
C ILE A 171 12.78 -22.69 0.46
N LYS A 172 13.41 -22.60 1.63
CA LYS A 172 14.41 -23.59 2.08
C LYS A 172 13.79 -24.91 2.55
N HIS A 173 12.67 -24.85 3.28
CA HIS A 173 12.10 -26.01 3.97
C HIS A 173 10.79 -26.50 3.36
N TYR A 174 10.07 -25.66 2.61
CA TYR A 174 8.75 -25.96 2.07
C TYR A 174 8.59 -25.42 0.63
N PRO A 175 9.44 -25.84 -0.35
CA PRO A 175 9.45 -25.26 -1.68
C PRO A 175 8.11 -25.38 -2.44
N GLY A 176 7.32 -26.42 -2.15
CA GLY A 176 5.96 -26.55 -2.69
C GLY A 176 4.98 -25.47 -2.20
N PHE A 177 5.25 -24.86 -1.04
CA PHE A 177 4.45 -23.78 -0.47
C PHE A 177 4.75 -22.41 -1.10
N THR A 178 5.86 -22.27 -1.84
CA THR A 178 6.20 -21.02 -2.53
C THR A 178 5.15 -20.62 -3.56
N THR A 179 4.67 -21.56 -4.37
CA THR A 179 3.60 -21.31 -5.35
C THR A 179 2.30 -20.90 -4.67
N ILE A 180 1.94 -21.59 -3.58
CA ILE A 180 0.74 -21.28 -2.78
C ILE A 180 0.86 -19.86 -2.19
N SER A 181 2.04 -19.48 -1.72
CA SER A 181 2.31 -18.14 -1.19
C SER A 181 2.04 -17.05 -2.23
N PHE A 182 2.46 -17.25 -3.48
CA PHE A 182 2.16 -16.32 -4.57
C PHE A 182 0.67 -16.25 -4.92
N GLU A 183 -0.07 -17.36 -4.83
CA GLU A 183 -1.53 -17.32 -5.00
C GLU A 183 -2.21 -16.55 -3.87
N ILE A 184 -1.79 -16.76 -2.60
CA ILE A 184 -2.31 -16.00 -1.46
C ILE A 184 -2.09 -14.48 -1.67
N ILE A 185 -0.89 -14.07 -2.10
CA ILE A 185 -0.58 -12.66 -2.40
C ILE A 185 -1.52 -12.11 -3.49
N LYS A 186 -1.87 -12.89 -4.51
CA LYS A 186 -2.83 -12.46 -5.55
C LYS A 186 -4.23 -12.23 -4.98
N TYR A 187 -4.69 -13.08 -4.06
CA TYR A 187 -5.98 -12.91 -3.39
C TYR A 187 -5.99 -11.71 -2.44
N LEU A 188 -4.90 -11.51 -1.69
CA LEU A 188 -4.73 -10.33 -0.82
C LEU A 188 -4.79 -9.02 -1.63
N ASN A 189 -4.09 -8.97 -2.76
CA ASN A 189 -4.16 -7.83 -3.68
C ASN A 189 -5.55 -7.66 -4.31
N ALA A 190 -6.24 -8.76 -4.62
CA ALA A 190 -7.63 -8.67 -5.10
C ALA A 190 -8.54 -8.04 -4.04
N THR A 191 -8.42 -8.43 -2.77
CA THR A 191 -9.14 -7.82 -1.64
C THR A 191 -8.78 -6.35 -1.48
N LEU A 192 -7.50 -5.97 -1.58
CA LEU A 192 -7.06 -4.58 -1.56
C LEU A 192 -7.79 -3.73 -2.62
N TYR A 193 -7.80 -4.18 -3.87
CA TYR A 193 -8.43 -3.43 -4.96
C TYR A 193 -9.96 -3.39 -4.84
N LEU A 194 -10.60 -4.44 -4.33
CA LEU A 194 -12.02 -4.41 -4.00
C LEU A 194 -12.33 -3.33 -2.96
N LEU A 195 -11.52 -3.22 -1.92
CA LEU A 195 -11.71 -2.20 -0.88
C LEU A 195 -11.41 -0.78 -1.39
N PHE A 196 -10.49 -0.61 -2.35
CA PHE A 196 -10.31 0.66 -3.05
C PHE A 196 -11.53 1.04 -3.89
N ILE A 197 -12.15 0.08 -4.59
CA ILE A 197 -13.39 0.32 -5.32
C ILE A 197 -14.48 0.78 -4.35
N ILE A 198 -14.66 0.09 -3.22
CA ILE A 198 -15.64 0.47 -2.20
C ILE A 198 -15.34 1.89 -1.68
N ALA A 199 -14.08 2.20 -1.38
CA ALA A 199 -13.66 3.53 -0.96
C ALA A 199 -14.05 4.62 -1.97
N PHE A 200 -13.84 4.38 -3.27
CA PHE A 200 -14.20 5.32 -4.33
C PHE A 200 -15.71 5.48 -4.53
N LEU A 201 -16.50 4.49 -4.13
CA LEU A 201 -17.97 4.52 -4.20
C LEU A 201 -18.60 5.16 -2.96
N CYS A 202 -17.88 5.24 -1.84
CA CYS A 202 -18.34 5.95 -0.65
C CYS A 202 -18.60 7.43 -0.97
N LYS A 203 -19.72 7.96 -0.45
CA LYS A 203 -20.08 9.36 -0.64
C LYS A 203 -19.23 10.23 0.29
N PRO A 204 -18.54 11.25 -0.23
CA PRO A 204 -17.82 12.21 0.60
C PRO A 204 -18.83 13.01 1.41
N LYS A 205 -18.85 12.87 2.73
CA LYS A 205 -19.47 13.88 3.60
C LYS A 205 -18.57 15.11 3.56
N LYS A 206 -19.11 16.26 3.13
CA LYS A 206 -18.44 17.55 3.34
C LYS A 206 -18.12 17.65 4.83
N GLN A 207 -16.84 17.59 5.21
CA GLN A 207 -16.44 18.07 6.53
C GLN A 207 -16.96 19.49 6.62
N LYS A 208 -17.91 19.76 7.53
CA LYS A 208 -18.25 21.14 7.88
C LYS A 208 -16.93 21.77 8.31
N GLN A 209 -16.44 22.74 7.53
CA GLN A 209 -15.48 23.72 8.00
C GLN A 209 -16.11 24.35 9.24
N TYR A 210 -15.72 23.90 10.43
CA TYR A 210 -15.90 24.68 11.62
C TYR A 210 -14.83 25.78 11.55
N SER A 211 -15.20 26.88 10.90
CA SER A 211 -14.57 28.18 11.12
C SER A 211 -14.71 28.51 12.61
N SER A 212 -13.59 28.49 13.33
CA SER A 212 -13.36 29.21 14.57
C SER A 212 -11.91 29.67 14.58
#